data_AF-A0A357KXL3-F1
#
_entry.id   AF-A0A357KXL3-F1
#
_cell.length_a   1.000
_cell.length_b   1.000
_cell.length_c   1.000
_cell.angle_alpha   90.00
_cell.angle_beta   90.00
_cell.angle_gamma   90.00
#
_symmetry.space_group_name_H-M   'P 1'
#
loop_
_entity.id
_entity.type
_entity.pdbx_description
1 polymer ?
#
loop_
_entity_poly.entity_id
_entity_poly.type
_entity_poly.pdbx_seq_one_letter_code
_entity_poly.pdbx_strand_id
1 'polypeptide(L)'
;MSLTQIGSLDGAFETVQNRASDVPAECRAWWDNGLPDFVSGLNSQELVVPHASFQALVADDFFLKFGKCYWIESIELDMAIFGVVDPVVALRIYDDCNGRPAALAWPEFTNPAVTNLGQLGGALAGFTHYRFRFSIDLFEYGYRRLWVNPVGIGKGLYYWLTSNNGVVQGVQGQYQAAAFGFPSWTDVDQTGTNFGICTDFNFRVCGKCCWLLKDNSDFDTSGLSSIAFANGIIFGSRAVDNFQVPPGKDIEVCRIEAWMATNCDVTRAFMEIYNNDCDSPVKPASITLTGADVMPLYSVPPSEGIPGIPLTFDGLPVYKFSFTCPGVVLQGGQNYWLAMATIGVGTPFERATWLFKRKSECHINITQGQYKNIFLAGFQDFTQVEHPGLAGEPRDFAFRLYAAEPEAGETTPPPASEPTVGDGGGAKDIEVPTAAFESEIE
;
A
#
# COMPACT_ATOMS: atom_id res chain seq x y z
N MET A 1 -19.22 -11.64 39.31
CA MET A 1 -19.35 -10.96 38.01
C MET A 1 -18.49 -11.73 37.04
N SER A 2 -19.13 -12.44 36.11
CA SER A 2 -18.48 -13.38 35.19
C SER A 2 -17.93 -12.61 33.99
N LEU A 3 -16.64 -12.75 33.71
CA LEU A 3 -15.97 -12.20 32.53
C LEU A 3 -16.40 -12.99 31.30
N THR A 4 -17.19 -12.36 30.45
CA THR A 4 -17.61 -12.92 29.17
C THR A 4 -16.45 -12.82 28.18
N GLN A 5 -16.12 -13.98 27.61
CA GLN A 5 -15.08 -14.21 26.61
C GLN A 5 -15.38 -13.41 25.33
N ILE A 6 -14.49 -12.51 24.94
CA ILE A 6 -14.56 -11.80 23.65
C ILE A 6 -14.13 -12.80 22.57
N GLY A 7 -15.08 -13.18 21.71
CA GLY A 7 -14.82 -14.05 20.57
C GLY A 7 -13.89 -13.39 19.55
N SER A 8 -12.98 -14.17 18.99
CA SER A 8 -12.10 -13.78 17.89
C SER A 8 -12.92 -13.32 16.66
N LEU A 9 -12.56 -12.16 16.11
CA LEU A 9 -13.09 -11.58 14.87
C LEU A 9 -12.28 -12.05 13.64
N ASP A 10 -11.88 -13.32 13.59
CA ASP A 10 -11.30 -13.93 12.38
C ASP A 10 -12.42 -14.35 11.40
N GLY A 11 -13.18 -13.38 10.92
CA GLY A 11 -14.08 -13.58 9.78
C GLY A 11 -13.24 -13.68 8.51
N ALA A 12 -13.13 -14.89 7.94
CA ALA A 12 -12.57 -15.09 6.61
C ALA A 12 -13.29 -14.17 5.63
N PHE A 13 -12.55 -13.26 5.01
CA PHE A 13 -13.06 -12.48 3.88
C PHE A 13 -13.34 -13.49 2.76
N GLU A 14 -14.62 -13.75 2.48
CA GLU A 14 -14.99 -14.22 1.15
C GLU A 14 -14.51 -13.15 0.18
N THR A 15 -13.42 -13.46 -0.53
CA THR A 15 -13.09 -12.79 -1.78
C THR A 15 -14.35 -12.81 -2.62
N VAL A 16 -14.89 -11.62 -2.90
CA VAL A 16 -16.03 -11.41 -3.79
C VAL A 16 -15.79 -12.28 -5.02
N GLN A 17 -16.61 -13.34 -5.19
CA GLN A 17 -16.45 -14.26 -6.29
C GLN A 17 -16.47 -13.46 -7.59
N ASN A 18 -15.35 -13.50 -8.33
CA ASN A 18 -15.27 -13.03 -9.71
C ASN A 18 -16.43 -13.67 -10.49
N ARG A 19 -17.48 -12.88 -10.76
CA ARG A 19 -18.63 -13.36 -11.55
C ARG A 19 -18.24 -13.38 -13.02
N ALA A 20 -18.71 -14.43 -13.69
CA ALA A 20 -18.58 -14.74 -15.10
C ALA A 20 -19.27 -13.71 -16.02
N SER A 21 -18.75 -12.49 -16.04
CA SER A 21 -18.85 -11.60 -17.19
C SER A 21 -17.69 -11.97 -18.11
N ASP A 22 -17.96 -12.26 -19.39
CA ASP A 22 -16.93 -12.56 -20.41
C ASP A 22 -15.96 -11.40 -20.68
N VAL A 23 -16.11 -10.28 -19.98
CA VAL A 23 -15.12 -9.21 -19.93
C VAL A 23 -14.20 -9.49 -18.74
N PRO A 24 -12.91 -9.79 -18.95
CA PRO A 24 -11.93 -9.89 -17.88
C PRO A 24 -12.07 -8.67 -16.98
N ALA A 25 -12.22 -8.87 -15.67
CA ALA A 25 -12.21 -7.75 -14.73
C ALA A 25 -10.90 -6.99 -14.95
N GLU A 26 -11.00 -5.78 -15.53
CA GLU A 26 -9.83 -4.97 -15.96
C GLU A 26 -8.91 -4.55 -14.81
N CYS A 27 -9.28 -4.86 -13.56
CA CYS A 27 -8.47 -4.66 -12.37
C CYS A 27 -8.87 -5.67 -11.28
N ARG A 28 -7.92 -6.03 -10.39
CA ARG A 28 -8.21 -6.74 -9.15
C ARG A 28 -8.78 -5.73 -8.15
N ALA A 29 -10.06 -5.83 -7.81
CA ALA A 29 -10.67 -4.98 -6.78
C ALA A 29 -10.59 -5.67 -5.42
N TRP A 30 -10.08 -4.96 -4.41
CA TRP A 30 -10.12 -5.43 -3.02
C TRP A 30 -11.29 -4.83 -2.24
N TRP A 31 -11.91 -3.78 -2.79
CA TRP A 31 -13.16 -3.18 -2.35
C TRP A 31 -14.09 -3.00 -3.55
N ASP A 32 -15.33 -3.47 -3.44
CA ASP A 32 -16.32 -3.40 -4.52
C ASP A 32 -17.72 -3.34 -3.90
N ASN A 33 -18.38 -2.18 -4.05
CA ASN A 33 -19.74 -1.98 -3.56
C ASN A 33 -20.78 -2.71 -4.42
N GLY A 34 -20.39 -3.35 -5.52
CA GLY A 34 -21.26 -4.04 -6.46
C GLY A 34 -21.71 -3.13 -7.60
N LEU A 35 -22.41 -3.70 -8.59
CA LEU A 35 -22.89 -3.01 -9.78
C LEU A 35 -23.96 -1.95 -9.46
N PRO A 36 -24.10 -0.89 -10.28
CA PRO A 36 -25.20 0.04 -10.11
C PRO A 36 -26.54 -0.69 -10.23
N ASP A 37 -27.46 -0.39 -9.32
CA ASP A 37 -28.78 -1.05 -9.28
C ASP A 37 -29.79 -0.44 -10.26
N PHE A 38 -29.47 0.73 -10.80
CA PHE A 38 -30.30 1.54 -11.69
C PHE A 38 -31.68 1.91 -11.11
N VAL A 39 -31.83 1.83 -9.78
CA VAL A 39 -33.06 2.23 -9.08
C VAL A 39 -33.02 3.73 -8.81
N SER A 40 -31.85 4.24 -8.38
CA SER A 40 -31.70 5.63 -8.00
C SER A 40 -30.28 6.15 -8.21
N GLY A 41 -30.10 7.43 -7.90
CA GLY A 41 -28.81 8.09 -7.79
C GLY A 41 -28.97 9.43 -7.08
N LEU A 42 -27.93 9.90 -6.39
CA LEU A 42 -27.96 11.21 -5.75
C LEU A 42 -27.14 12.24 -6.52
N ASN A 43 -27.62 13.48 -6.54
CA ASN A 43 -26.95 14.54 -7.25
C ASN A 43 -25.60 14.86 -6.61
N SER A 44 -24.53 14.70 -7.39
CA SER A 44 -23.16 15.05 -6.97
C SER A 44 -22.53 15.93 -8.03
N GLN A 45 -22.64 17.24 -7.83
CA GLN A 45 -22.32 18.26 -8.81
C GLN A 45 -21.88 19.57 -8.17
N GLU A 46 -20.93 20.23 -8.83
CA GLU A 46 -20.55 21.59 -8.59
C GLU A 46 -20.72 22.43 -9.87
N LEU A 47 -21.44 23.53 -9.73
CA LEU A 47 -21.64 24.52 -10.79
C LEU A 47 -21.26 25.88 -10.24
N VAL A 48 -20.22 26.49 -10.82
CA VAL A 48 -19.82 27.87 -10.53
C VAL A 48 -20.01 28.70 -11.80
N VAL A 49 -20.98 29.61 -11.77
CA VAL A 49 -21.21 30.61 -12.82
C VAL A 49 -21.20 32.01 -12.20
N PRO A 50 -20.96 33.09 -12.99
CA PRO A 50 -20.72 34.44 -12.44
C PRO A 50 -21.76 34.99 -11.45
N HIS A 51 -22.98 34.46 -11.44
CA HIS A 51 -24.08 34.91 -10.60
C HIS A 51 -24.77 33.80 -9.80
N ALA A 52 -24.25 32.58 -9.84
CA ALA A 52 -24.81 31.47 -9.08
C ALA A 52 -23.72 30.42 -8.82
N SER A 53 -23.64 29.96 -7.59
CA SER A 53 -22.91 28.75 -7.22
C SER A 53 -23.92 27.72 -6.73
N PHE A 54 -23.80 26.51 -7.22
CA PHE A 54 -24.56 25.36 -6.77
C PHE A 54 -23.59 24.24 -6.44
N GLN A 55 -23.78 23.61 -5.29
CA GLN A 55 -22.98 22.48 -4.87
C GLN A 55 -23.89 21.48 -4.14
N ALA A 56 -23.83 20.26 -4.61
CA ALA A 56 -24.36 19.08 -3.96
C ALA A 56 -23.29 18.01 -4.02
N LEU A 57 -22.94 17.42 -2.89
CA LEU A 57 -21.88 16.43 -2.77
C LEU A 57 -22.46 15.16 -2.17
N VAL A 58 -22.10 14.02 -2.76
CA VAL A 58 -22.42 12.70 -2.26
C VAL A 58 -21.12 11.96 -2.01
N ALA A 59 -20.95 11.38 -0.84
CA ALA A 59 -19.77 10.61 -0.49
C ALA A 59 -20.15 9.22 0.01
N ASP A 60 -19.32 8.24 -0.26
CA ASP A 60 -19.44 6.88 0.27
C ASP A 60 -18.07 6.36 0.70
N ASP A 61 -18.02 5.40 1.63
CA ASP A 61 -16.76 5.03 2.28
C ASP A 61 -16.17 3.70 1.84
N PHE A 62 -14.86 3.57 2.03
CA PHE A 62 -14.17 2.30 2.08
C PHE A 62 -13.20 2.26 3.26
N PHE A 63 -12.92 1.04 3.73
CA PHE A 63 -12.08 0.84 4.92
C PHE A 63 -10.76 0.13 4.59
N LEU A 64 -9.66 0.77 4.95
CA LEU A 64 -8.33 0.17 4.93
C LEU A 64 -8.11 -0.58 6.26
N LYS A 65 -7.93 -1.91 6.21
CA LYS A 65 -7.87 -2.76 7.40
C LYS A 65 -6.60 -2.54 8.21
N PHE A 66 -6.69 -2.73 9.52
CA PHE A 66 -5.52 -2.70 10.41
C PHE A 66 -4.48 -3.75 9.99
N GLY A 67 -3.20 -3.39 10.07
CA GLY A 67 -2.07 -4.28 9.77
C GLY A 67 -1.90 -4.63 8.28
N LYS A 68 -2.69 -4.02 7.39
CA LYS A 68 -2.57 -4.15 5.94
C LYS A 68 -2.06 -2.85 5.33
N CYS A 69 -1.51 -2.95 4.14
CA CYS A 69 -1.18 -1.80 3.30
C CYS A 69 -1.87 -2.00 1.95
N TYR A 70 -2.10 -0.93 1.22
CA TYR A 70 -2.89 -0.99 -0.01
C TYR A 70 -2.18 -0.18 -1.07
N TRP A 71 -1.92 -0.81 -2.21
CA TRP A 71 -1.58 -0.07 -3.42
C TRP A 71 -2.85 0.15 -4.21
N ILE A 72 -3.30 1.40 -4.29
CA ILE A 72 -4.53 1.84 -4.96
C ILE A 72 -4.14 2.32 -6.35
N GLU A 73 -4.41 1.47 -7.35
CA GLU A 73 -4.09 1.75 -8.75
C GLU A 73 -5.13 2.68 -9.36
N SER A 74 -6.41 2.39 -9.12
CA SER A 74 -7.52 3.18 -9.64
C SER A 74 -8.79 3.08 -8.80
N ILE A 75 -9.66 4.07 -8.96
CA ILE A 75 -11.03 4.04 -8.45
C ILE A 75 -11.97 4.15 -9.63
N GLU A 76 -12.96 3.27 -9.69
CA GLU A 76 -13.97 3.25 -10.74
C GLU A 76 -15.36 3.42 -10.16
N LEU A 77 -16.20 4.15 -10.88
CA LEU A 77 -17.58 4.44 -10.48
C LEU A 77 -18.45 4.78 -11.68
N ASP A 78 -19.76 4.60 -11.51
CA ASP A 78 -20.75 4.88 -12.55
C ASP A 78 -21.66 6.06 -12.16
N MET A 79 -21.90 6.96 -13.12
CA MET A 79 -22.82 8.09 -12.94
C MET A 79 -23.87 8.14 -14.05
N ALA A 80 -25.06 8.62 -13.70
CA ALA A 80 -26.11 9.01 -14.63
C ALA A 80 -26.01 10.52 -14.92
N ILE A 81 -25.87 10.89 -16.19
CA ILE A 81 -25.63 12.28 -16.59
C ILE A 81 -26.65 12.74 -17.63
N PHE A 82 -27.21 13.93 -17.45
CA PHE A 82 -28.17 14.54 -18.36
C PHE A 82 -27.67 15.90 -18.88
N GLY A 83 -27.91 16.15 -20.18
CA GLY A 83 -27.71 17.46 -20.80
C GLY A 83 -26.27 17.81 -21.19
N VAL A 84 -25.36 16.83 -21.20
CA VAL A 84 -23.94 17.01 -21.56
C VAL A 84 -23.45 15.80 -22.35
N VAL A 85 -22.63 16.03 -23.38
CA VAL A 85 -22.04 14.96 -24.21
C VAL A 85 -20.63 14.56 -23.71
N ASP A 86 -19.86 15.55 -23.27
CA ASP A 86 -18.48 15.39 -22.75
C ASP A 86 -18.45 15.74 -21.25
N PRO A 87 -18.81 14.80 -20.36
CA PRO A 87 -18.90 15.09 -18.95
C PRO A 87 -17.52 15.32 -18.33
N VAL A 88 -17.38 16.40 -17.57
CA VAL A 88 -16.23 16.64 -16.69
C VAL A 88 -16.57 16.16 -15.28
N VAL A 89 -15.77 15.26 -14.73
CA VAL A 89 -15.93 14.73 -13.37
C VAL A 89 -14.57 14.77 -12.67
N ALA A 90 -14.57 15.20 -11.43
CA ALA A 90 -13.43 15.10 -10.53
C ALA A 90 -13.73 14.08 -9.42
N LEU A 91 -12.68 13.52 -8.84
CA LEU A 91 -12.77 12.64 -7.67
C LEU A 91 -12.05 13.27 -6.49
N ARG A 92 -12.79 13.43 -5.40
CA ARG A 92 -12.28 13.92 -4.11
C ARG A 92 -12.28 12.75 -3.13
N ILE A 93 -11.18 12.60 -2.40
CA ILE A 93 -11.05 11.61 -1.34
C ILE A 93 -10.88 12.34 -0.01
N TYR A 94 -11.75 12.08 0.95
CA TYR A 94 -11.70 12.71 2.27
C TYR A 94 -11.28 11.72 3.35
N ASP A 95 -10.64 12.26 4.39
CA ASP A 95 -10.48 11.59 5.67
C ASP A 95 -11.83 11.40 6.36
N ASP A 96 -11.89 10.40 7.24
CA ASP A 96 -13.01 10.19 8.15
C ASP A 96 -12.85 10.99 9.44
N CYS A 97 -13.92 11.67 9.85
CA CYS A 97 -14.06 12.23 11.19
C CYS A 97 -15.41 11.79 11.78
N ASN A 98 -15.36 10.80 12.67
CA ASN A 98 -16.52 10.23 13.35
C ASN A 98 -17.57 9.66 12.39
N GLY A 99 -17.14 8.93 11.35
CA GLY A 99 -18.06 8.32 10.39
C GLY A 99 -18.62 9.30 9.36
N ARG A 100 -17.92 10.40 9.08
CA ARG A 100 -18.29 11.40 8.07
C ARG A 100 -17.06 11.94 7.34
N PRO A 101 -17.21 12.40 6.08
CA PRO A 101 -16.13 13.07 5.37
C PRO A 101 -15.66 14.34 6.10
N ALA A 102 -14.35 14.56 6.12
CA ALA A 102 -13.72 15.67 6.82
C ALA A 102 -12.83 16.51 5.89
N ALA A 103 -11.52 16.53 6.13
CA ALA A 103 -10.55 17.17 5.26
C ALA A 103 -10.25 16.29 4.04
N LEU A 104 -9.80 16.90 2.94
CA LEU A 104 -9.29 16.14 1.80
C LEU A 104 -8.06 15.35 2.24
N ALA A 105 -8.12 14.03 2.08
CA ALA A 105 -7.00 13.13 2.34
C ALA A 105 -5.93 13.27 1.25
N TRP A 106 -6.36 13.48 0.00
CA TRP A 106 -5.50 13.53 -1.18
C TRP A 106 -5.83 14.75 -2.05
N PRO A 107 -4.90 15.17 -2.94
CA PRO A 107 -5.23 16.09 -4.02
C PRO A 107 -6.42 15.60 -4.85
N GLU A 108 -7.19 16.53 -5.41
CA GLU A 108 -8.30 16.18 -6.30
C GLU A 108 -7.78 15.50 -7.57
N PHE A 109 -8.41 14.39 -7.95
CA PHE A 109 -8.11 13.68 -9.19
C PHE A 109 -9.04 14.17 -10.30
N THR A 110 -8.44 14.53 -11.42
CA THR A 110 -9.14 15.02 -12.61
C THR A 110 -8.75 14.19 -13.82
N ASN A 111 -9.46 14.38 -14.94
CA ASN A 111 -9.20 13.66 -16.20
C ASN A 111 -9.33 12.12 -16.10
N PRO A 112 -10.46 11.59 -15.59
CA PRO A 112 -10.71 10.15 -15.61
C PRO A 112 -10.75 9.62 -17.04
N ALA A 113 -10.46 8.34 -17.22
CA ALA A 113 -10.91 7.64 -18.42
C ALA A 113 -12.45 7.54 -18.38
N VAL A 114 -13.11 7.92 -19.48
CA VAL A 114 -14.56 8.01 -19.57
C VAL A 114 -15.08 7.01 -20.60
N THR A 115 -16.03 6.18 -20.17
CA THR A 115 -16.73 5.23 -21.05
C THR A 115 -18.22 5.54 -21.05
N ASN A 116 -18.78 5.87 -22.22
CA ASN A 116 -20.22 6.01 -22.40
C ASN A 116 -20.84 4.61 -22.58
N LEU A 117 -21.72 4.22 -21.65
CA LEU A 117 -22.37 2.91 -21.59
C LEU A 117 -23.79 2.92 -22.18
N GLY A 118 -24.25 4.06 -22.70
CA GLY A 118 -25.54 4.21 -23.38
C GLY A 118 -26.60 4.94 -22.55
N GLN A 119 -27.84 4.92 -23.04
CA GLN A 119 -28.98 5.56 -22.37
C GLN A 119 -29.55 4.66 -21.27
N LEU A 120 -29.93 5.28 -20.15
CA LEU A 120 -30.65 4.62 -19.06
C LEU A 120 -32.15 4.56 -19.34
N GLY A 121 -32.80 3.54 -18.78
CA GLY A 121 -34.25 3.35 -18.81
C GLY A 121 -34.90 3.55 -17.43
N GLY A 122 -36.19 3.21 -17.33
CA GLY A 122 -36.90 3.16 -16.06
C GLY A 122 -36.98 4.52 -15.34
N ALA A 123 -36.66 4.53 -14.04
CA ALA A 123 -36.68 5.73 -13.20
C ALA A 123 -35.66 6.81 -13.62
N LEU A 124 -34.62 6.41 -14.37
CA LEU A 124 -33.55 7.28 -14.87
C LEU A 124 -33.64 7.50 -16.39
N ALA A 125 -34.83 7.32 -16.98
CA ALA A 125 -35.02 7.52 -18.42
C ALA A 125 -34.60 8.93 -18.86
N GLY A 126 -33.79 8.99 -19.93
CA GLY A 126 -33.25 10.22 -20.50
C GLY A 126 -31.85 10.59 -20.01
N PHE A 127 -31.34 9.95 -18.95
CA PHE A 127 -29.95 10.07 -18.55
C PHE A 127 -29.06 9.14 -19.39
N THR A 128 -27.81 9.54 -19.57
CA THR A 128 -26.75 8.71 -20.17
C THR A 128 -25.89 8.10 -19.06
N HIS A 129 -25.62 6.81 -19.14
CA HIS A 129 -24.76 6.07 -18.22
C HIS A 129 -23.31 6.26 -18.64
N TYR A 130 -22.49 6.76 -17.71
CA TYR A 130 -21.06 6.88 -17.88
C TYR A 130 -20.33 6.11 -16.78
N ARG A 131 -19.24 5.45 -17.15
CA ARG A 131 -18.24 4.90 -16.23
C ARG A 131 -17.01 5.79 -16.25
N PHE A 132 -16.51 6.08 -15.06
CA PHE A 132 -15.30 6.86 -14.84
C PHE A 132 -14.26 5.99 -14.16
N ARG A 133 -13.02 6.02 -14.66
CA ARG A 133 -11.85 5.39 -14.04
C ARG A 133 -10.78 6.43 -13.76
N PHE A 134 -10.54 6.67 -12.49
CA PHE A 134 -9.49 7.58 -12.01
C PHE A 134 -8.22 6.77 -11.75
N SER A 135 -7.10 7.12 -12.41
CA SER A 135 -5.79 6.57 -12.07
C SER A 135 -5.25 7.30 -10.85
N ILE A 136 -4.98 6.55 -9.78
CA ILE A 136 -4.60 7.09 -8.48
C ILE A 136 -3.10 6.84 -8.23
N ASP A 137 -2.66 5.60 -8.40
CA ASP A 137 -1.29 5.14 -8.13
C ASP A 137 -0.74 5.62 -6.77
N LEU A 138 -1.49 5.36 -5.70
CA LEU A 138 -1.11 5.72 -4.34
C LEU A 138 -0.96 4.48 -3.48
N PHE A 139 0.00 4.51 -2.56
CA PHE A 139 0.18 3.45 -1.58
C PHE A 139 -0.13 3.97 -0.19
N GLU A 140 -1.08 3.30 0.46
CA GLU A 140 -1.72 3.71 1.70
C GLU A 140 -1.54 2.67 2.79
N TYR A 141 -1.41 3.15 4.02
CA TYR A 141 -1.37 2.29 5.19
C TYR A 141 -2.78 2.07 5.72
N GLY A 142 -2.97 0.89 6.31
CA GLY A 142 -4.22 0.47 6.90
C GLY A 142 -4.69 1.29 8.09
N TYR A 143 -5.84 0.87 8.63
CA TYR A 143 -6.51 1.41 9.81
C TYR A 143 -7.08 2.83 9.66
N ARG A 144 -7.65 3.13 8.49
CA ARG A 144 -8.40 4.37 8.28
C ARG A 144 -9.56 4.13 7.32
N ARG A 145 -10.63 4.89 7.53
CA ARG A 145 -11.73 5.01 6.59
C ARG A 145 -11.46 6.21 5.69
N LEU A 146 -11.81 6.04 4.42
CA LEU A 146 -11.71 7.08 3.40
C LEU A 146 -13.05 7.22 2.70
N TRP A 147 -13.38 8.45 2.30
CA TRP A 147 -14.64 8.78 1.65
C TRP A 147 -14.41 9.17 0.19
N VAL A 148 -15.03 8.44 -0.72
CA VAL A 148 -15.05 8.67 -2.17
C VAL A 148 -16.17 9.65 -2.50
N ASN A 149 -15.83 10.74 -3.17
CA ASN A 149 -16.79 11.75 -3.61
C ASN A 149 -16.53 12.12 -5.08
N PRO A 150 -17.21 11.47 -6.05
CA PRO A 150 -17.20 11.91 -7.43
C PRO A 150 -18.06 13.16 -7.59
N VAL A 151 -17.57 14.19 -8.27
CA VAL A 151 -18.28 15.45 -8.46
C VAL A 151 -18.29 15.82 -9.93
N GLY A 152 -19.48 15.95 -10.51
CA GLY A 152 -19.65 16.53 -11.83
C GLY A 152 -19.35 18.02 -11.84
N ILE A 153 -18.54 18.50 -12.78
CA ILE A 153 -18.15 19.90 -12.89
C ILE A 153 -18.84 20.54 -14.10
N GLY A 154 -19.59 21.61 -13.84
CA GLY A 154 -20.14 22.47 -14.87
C GLY A 154 -21.63 22.26 -15.15
N LYS A 155 -22.03 22.52 -16.40
CA LYS A 155 -23.43 22.44 -16.82
C LYS A 155 -23.86 20.98 -16.94
N GLY A 156 -25.14 20.70 -16.76
CA GLY A 156 -25.70 19.35 -16.78
C GLY A 156 -26.34 18.98 -15.46
N LEU A 157 -26.75 17.71 -15.34
CA LEU A 157 -27.12 17.10 -14.07
C LEU A 157 -26.33 15.81 -13.91
N TYR A 158 -25.66 15.66 -12.77
CA TYR A 158 -24.78 14.53 -12.49
C TYR A 158 -25.31 13.81 -11.26
N TYR A 159 -25.58 12.52 -11.39
CA TYR A 159 -26.07 11.67 -10.31
C TYR A 159 -25.14 10.48 -10.14
N TRP A 160 -24.61 10.29 -8.94
CA TRP A 160 -23.86 9.07 -8.61
C TRP A 160 -24.85 7.94 -8.38
N LEU A 161 -24.71 6.85 -9.15
CA LEU A 161 -25.65 5.74 -9.12
C LEU A 161 -25.50 4.93 -7.83
N THR A 162 -26.63 4.52 -7.28
CA THR A 162 -26.67 3.63 -6.12
C THR A 162 -26.23 2.22 -6.49
N SER A 163 -25.62 1.52 -5.54
CA SER A 163 -25.43 0.08 -5.59
C SER A 163 -26.33 -0.56 -4.55
N ASN A 164 -27.01 -1.63 -4.95
CA ASN A 164 -27.92 -2.36 -4.07
C ASN A 164 -27.57 -3.84 -4.16
N ASN A 165 -26.50 -4.21 -3.47
CA ASN A 165 -26.28 -5.60 -3.11
C ASN A 165 -27.11 -6.01 -1.86
N GLY A 166 -27.92 -5.09 -1.31
CA GLY A 166 -28.69 -5.27 -0.06
C GLY A 166 -27.86 -5.25 1.23
N VAL A 167 -26.59 -4.88 1.17
CA VAL A 167 -25.60 -4.91 2.24
C VAL A 167 -24.73 -3.65 2.16
N VAL A 168 -24.97 -2.71 3.08
CA VAL A 168 -24.05 -1.58 3.27
C VAL A 168 -22.66 -2.11 3.65
N GLN A 169 -21.68 -1.83 2.80
CA GLN A 169 -20.27 -2.09 3.08
C GLN A 169 -19.70 -0.85 3.76
N GLY A 170 -19.58 -0.89 5.09
CA GLY A 170 -19.03 0.24 5.85
C GLY A 170 -20.10 1.07 6.55
N VAL A 171 -20.12 2.37 6.30
CA VAL A 171 -21.08 3.33 6.84
C VAL A 171 -21.99 3.79 5.72
N GLN A 172 -23.19 4.21 6.07
CA GLN A 172 -24.11 4.78 5.11
C GLN A 172 -23.51 6.01 4.41
N GLY A 173 -23.73 6.10 3.10
CA GLY A 173 -23.38 7.26 2.30
C GLY A 173 -23.86 8.59 2.90
N GLN A 174 -23.09 9.64 2.63
CA GLN A 174 -23.27 10.99 3.16
C GLN A 174 -23.64 11.97 2.06
N TYR A 175 -24.47 12.94 2.39
CA TYR A 175 -24.92 14.01 1.50
C TYR A 175 -24.66 15.37 2.10
N GLN A 176 -24.19 16.31 1.29
CA GLN A 176 -24.03 17.71 1.65
C GLN A 176 -24.51 18.61 0.51
N ALA A 177 -25.55 19.38 0.76
CA ALA A 177 -26.03 20.38 -0.18
C ALA A 177 -26.77 21.51 0.57
N ALA A 178 -26.05 22.59 0.87
CA ALA A 178 -26.61 23.72 1.62
C ALA A 178 -27.87 24.31 0.95
N ALA A 179 -27.91 24.32 -0.38
CA ALA A 179 -29.05 24.81 -1.17
C ALA A 179 -30.33 23.98 -0.97
N PHE A 180 -30.21 22.72 -0.51
CA PHE A 180 -31.34 21.83 -0.22
C PHE A 180 -31.59 21.65 1.29
N GLY A 181 -30.97 22.46 2.14
CA GLY A 181 -31.15 22.40 3.59
C GLY A 181 -30.21 21.43 4.31
N PHE A 182 -29.17 20.92 3.64
CA PHE A 182 -28.16 20.01 4.20
C PHE A 182 -26.77 20.69 4.20
N PRO A 183 -26.53 21.70 5.06
CA PRO A 183 -25.28 22.47 5.03
C PRO A 183 -24.04 21.69 5.48
N SER A 184 -24.23 20.59 6.20
CA SER A 184 -23.19 19.66 6.66
C SER A 184 -23.40 18.28 6.06
N TRP A 185 -22.38 17.41 6.10
CA TRP A 185 -22.54 15.99 5.81
C TRP A 185 -23.65 15.38 6.69
N THR A 186 -24.63 14.81 6.03
CA THR A 186 -25.83 14.21 6.60
C THR A 186 -26.05 12.84 5.99
N ASP A 187 -26.44 11.87 6.81
CA ASP A 187 -26.72 10.51 6.35
C ASP A 187 -27.81 10.55 5.26
N VAL A 188 -27.64 9.78 4.19
CA VAL A 188 -28.53 9.84 3.02
C VAL A 188 -30.00 9.55 3.36
N ASP A 189 -30.28 8.71 4.35
CA ASP A 189 -31.64 8.37 4.81
C ASP A 189 -32.35 9.54 5.51
N GLN A 190 -31.59 10.45 6.11
CA GLN A 190 -32.11 11.64 6.78
C GLN A 190 -32.52 12.74 5.78
N THR A 191 -32.19 12.59 4.51
CA THR A 191 -32.55 13.58 3.48
C THR A 191 -34.03 13.57 3.11
N GLY A 192 -34.82 12.63 3.66
CA GLY A 192 -36.27 12.53 3.42
C GLY A 192 -36.63 12.09 2.01
N THR A 193 -35.63 11.73 1.22
CA THR A 193 -35.78 11.18 -0.10
C THR A 193 -36.08 9.67 0.04
N ASN A 194 -36.96 9.10 -0.79
CA ASN A 194 -37.32 7.67 -0.77
C ASN A 194 -36.17 6.76 -1.29
N PHE A 195 -34.92 7.14 -1.07
CA PHE A 195 -33.77 6.26 -1.24
C PHE A 195 -33.93 5.23 -0.13
N GLY A 196 -34.00 3.96 -0.50
CA GLY A 196 -34.26 2.88 0.45
C GLY A 196 -33.36 3.01 1.69
N ILE A 197 -33.88 2.56 2.83
CA ILE A 197 -33.11 2.49 4.08
C ILE A 197 -31.80 1.75 3.77
N CYS A 198 -30.65 2.37 4.07
CA CYS A 198 -29.31 1.80 3.90
C CYS A 198 -28.89 1.51 2.44
N THR A 199 -28.48 2.55 1.70
CA THR A 199 -28.00 2.41 0.31
C THR A 199 -26.55 2.87 0.18
N ASP A 200 -25.73 2.05 -0.49
CA ASP A 200 -24.36 2.40 -0.91
C ASP A 200 -24.38 2.98 -2.33
N PHE A 201 -23.27 3.60 -2.72
CA PHE A 201 -23.03 4.04 -4.08
C PHE A 201 -22.13 3.08 -4.84
N ASN A 202 -22.34 3.00 -6.16
CA ASN A 202 -21.53 2.14 -7.01
C ASN A 202 -20.12 2.72 -7.15
N PHE A 203 -19.14 2.04 -6.57
CA PHE A 203 -17.74 2.18 -6.91
C PHE A 203 -16.96 0.92 -6.56
N ARG A 204 -15.75 0.83 -7.12
CA ARG A 204 -14.77 -0.18 -6.75
C ARG A 204 -13.38 0.45 -6.65
N VAL A 205 -12.59 -0.07 -5.72
CA VAL A 205 -11.19 0.31 -5.53
C VAL A 205 -10.30 -0.80 -6.08
N CYS A 206 -9.69 -0.49 -7.21
CA CYS A 206 -8.75 -1.36 -7.91
C CYS A 206 -7.36 -1.25 -7.30
N GLY A 207 -6.71 -2.39 -7.08
CA GLY A 207 -5.33 -2.44 -6.67
C GLY A 207 -4.99 -3.70 -5.89
N LYS A 208 -4.00 -3.60 -5.00
CA LYS A 208 -3.46 -4.76 -4.27
C LYS A 208 -3.52 -4.51 -2.78
N CYS A 209 -4.07 -5.50 -2.07
CA CYS A 209 -3.83 -5.63 -0.64
C CYS A 209 -2.40 -6.17 -0.47
N CYS A 210 -1.58 -5.43 0.25
CA CYS A 210 -0.19 -5.73 0.50
C CYS A 210 0.02 -5.97 2.00
N TRP A 211 0.98 -6.82 2.32
CA TRP A 211 1.37 -7.14 3.68
C TRP A 211 2.86 -6.91 3.85
N LEU A 212 3.26 -6.65 5.10
CA LEU A 212 4.66 -6.40 5.45
C LEU A 212 5.43 -7.72 5.44
N LEU A 213 6.19 -7.96 4.38
CA LEU A 213 7.02 -9.16 4.21
C LEU A 213 8.22 -9.13 5.16
N LYS A 214 8.93 -8.00 5.17
CA LYS A 214 10.11 -7.79 6.01
C LYS A 214 10.03 -6.39 6.58
N ASP A 215 10.02 -6.33 7.91
CA ASP A 215 10.24 -5.11 8.65
C ASP A 215 11.65 -5.11 9.22
N ASN A 216 12.55 -4.35 8.60
CA ASN A 216 13.86 -4.09 9.18
C ASN A 216 13.87 -2.80 10.02
N SER A 217 12.76 -2.57 10.72
CA SER A 217 12.47 -1.49 11.67
C SER A 217 12.63 -0.08 11.08
N ASP A 218 12.29 0.91 11.91
CA ASP A 218 12.75 2.28 11.68
C ASP A 218 14.28 2.36 11.79
N PHE A 219 14.82 3.45 11.26
CA PHE A 219 16.25 3.70 11.33
C PHE A 219 16.67 4.26 12.69
N ASP A 220 17.95 4.09 12.98
CA ASP A 220 18.69 4.91 13.94
C ASP A 220 19.55 5.90 13.17
N THR A 221 19.73 7.08 13.74
CA THR A 221 20.74 8.05 13.30
C THR A 221 22.16 7.63 13.68
N SER A 222 22.39 6.38 14.09
CA SER A 222 23.71 5.77 14.02
C SER A 222 23.86 5.08 12.66
N GLY A 223 24.71 5.62 11.79
CA GLY A 223 25.10 5.02 10.52
C GLY A 223 26.53 4.50 10.56
N LEU A 224 27.08 4.09 9.41
CA LEU A 224 28.51 3.85 9.26
C LEU A 224 29.25 5.18 9.46
N SER A 225 29.87 5.35 10.63
CA SER A 225 30.46 6.59 11.14
C SER A 225 31.67 7.12 10.36
N SER A 226 32.17 6.36 9.39
CA SER A 226 33.45 6.65 8.71
C SER A 226 33.41 6.53 7.19
N ILE A 227 32.27 6.14 6.59
CA ILE A 227 32.22 5.82 5.16
C ILE A 227 31.36 6.84 4.45
N ALA A 228 31.97 7.98 4.17
CA ALA A 228 31.49 8.93 3.18
C ALA A 228 31.50 8.24 1.80
N PHE A 229 30.32 7.92 1.28
CA PHE A 229 30.17 7.33 -0.04
C PHE A 229 30.59 8.33 -1.10
N ALA A 230 31.81 8.26 -1.62
CA ALA A 230 32.12 8.90 -2.89
C ALA A 230 31.39 8.11 -4.01
N ASN A 231 30.07 8.23 -4.10
CA ASN A 231 29.25 7.47 -5.05
C ASN A 231 29.16 8.21 -6.39
N GLY A 232 30.26 8.35 -7.12
CA GLY A 232 30.15 8.50 -8.59
C GLY A 232 29.87 7.14 -9.25
N ILE A 233 29.37 7.13 -10.49
CA ILE A 233 29.12 5.92 -11.31
C ILE A 233 30.36 5.00 -11.37
N ILE A 234 31.56 5.58 -11.25
CA ILE A 234 32.85 4.90 -11.29
C ILE A 234 33.14 4.11 -9.99
N PHE A 235 32.52 4.48 -8.86
CA PHE A 235 33.04 4.13 -7.53
C PHE A 235 32.58 2.78 -6.97
N GLY A 236 31.63 2.10 -7.62
CA GLY A 236 31.28 0.69 -7.39
C GLY A 236 30.94 0.29 -5.93
N SER A 237 30.67 1.27 -5.07
CA SER A 237 30.42 1.04 -3.64
C SER A 237 28.97 0.63 -3.43
N ARG A 238 28.76 -0.38 -2.60
CA ARG A 238 27.45 -0.96 -2.31
C ARG A 238 27.37 -1.38 -0.85
N ALA A 239 26.30 -0.97 -0.19
CA ALA A 239 25.84 -1.59 1.02
C ALA A 239 24.66 -2.50 0.66
N VAL A 240 24.63 -3.70 1.21
CA VAL A 240 23.54 -4.66 1.03
C VAL A 240 23.05 -5.17 2.38
N ASP A 241 21.79 -5.54 2.44
CA ASP A 241 21.21 -6.29 3.54
C ASP A 241 20.34 -7.42 3.00
N ASN A 242 20.11 -8.46 3.78
CA ASN A 242 19.35 -9.61 3.32
C ASN A 242 17.92 -9.67 3.86
N PHE A 243 17.09 -10.39 3.11
CA PHE A 243 15.76 -10.79 3.55
C PHE A 243 15.43 -12.16 2.96
N GLN A 244 14.49 -12.84 3.60
CA GLN A 244 14.01 -14.14 3.18
C GLN A 244 12.58 -14.01 2.67
N VAL A 245 12.30 -14.65 1.54
CA VAL A 245 10.94 -14.90 1.07
C VAL A 245 10.49 -16.23 1.69
N PRO A 246 9.35 -16.27 2.39
CA PRO A 246 8.80 -17.50 2.95
C PRO A 246 8.70 -18.62 1.89
N PRO A 247 8.89 -19.89 2.27
CA PRO A 247 8.67 -21.00 1.37
C PRO A 247 7.22 -21.03 0.89
N GLY A 248 7.01 -21.50 -0.33
CA GLY A 248 5.68 -21.58 -0.95
C GLY A 248 5.69 -20.94 -2.32
N LYS A 249 4.68 -20.12 -2.58
CA LYS A 249 4.52 -19.46 -3.88
C LYS A 249 5.45 -18.27 -4.03
N ASP A 250 5.75 -17.97 -5.27
CA ASP A 250 6.38 -16.71 -5.65
C ASP A 250 5.49 -15.55 -5.17
N ILE A 251 6.14 -14.50 -4.70
CA ILE A 251 5.47 -13.32 -4.17
C ILE A 251 5.70 -12.14 -5.11
N GLU A 252 4.66 -11.33 -5.32
CA GLU A 252 4.82 -10.05 -5.97
C GLU A 252 5.16 -8.98 -4.93
N VAL A 253 6.17 -8.16 -5.18
CA VAL A 253 6.54 -7.04 -4.33
C VAL A 253 5.67 -5.84 -4.68
N CYS A 254 4.98 -5.26 -3.69
CA CYS A 254 4.22 -4.02 -3.89
C CYS A 254 5.10 -2.79 -3.78
N ARG A 255 5.87 -2.70 -2.68
CA ARG A 255 6.63 -1.51 -2.32
C ARG A 255 7.87 -1.88 -1.53
N ILE A 256 8.94 -1.10 -1.71
CA ILE A 256 10.12 -1.13 -0.83
C ILE A 256 10.36 0.27 -0.30
N GLU A 257 10.63 0.38 0.99
CA GLU A 257 11.01 1.62 1.64
C GLU A 257 12.39 1.49 2.26
N ALA A 258 13.20 2.54 2.16
CA ALA A 258 14.53 2.59 2.78
C ALA A 258 14.85 4.01 3.26
N TRP A 259 15.75 4.11 4.24
CA TRP A 259 16.16 5.39 4.81
C TRP A 259 17.62 5.67 4.56
N MET A 260 17.91 6.85 4.01
CA MET A 260 19.26 7.20 3.63
C MET A 260 19.51 8.69 3.89
N ALA A 261 20.68 9.00 4.42
CA ALA A 261 21.17 10.36 4.57
C ALA A 261 22.03 10.71 3.37
N THR A 262 21.65 11.72 2.57
CA THR A 262 22.36 12.02 1.32
C THR A 262 22.33 13.50 0.98
N ASN A 263 23.37 13.98 0.31
CA ASN A 263 23.36 15.27 -0.39
C ASN A 263 23.46 15.11 -1.92
N CYS A 264 23.38 13.88 -2.42
CA CYS A 264 23.25 13.61 -3.83
C CYS A 264 21.87 14.05 -4.34
N ASP A 265 21.74 14.16 -5.66
CA ASP A 265 20.44 14.30 -6.30
C ASP A 265 19.56 13.07 -6.03
N VAL A 266 18.51 13.27 -5.23
CA VAL A 266 17.59 12.21 -4.79
C VAL A 266 16.77 11.61 -5.92
N THR A 267 16.62 12.33 -7.04
CA THR A 267 15.95 11.81 -8.25
C THR A 267 16.76 10.71 -8.95
N ARG A 268 18.06 10.61 -8.60
CA ARG A 268 18.98 9.58 -9.11
C ARG A 268 19.18 8.44 -8.11
N ALA A 269 18.29 8.31 -7.15
CA ALA A 269 18.23 7.17 -6.25
C ALA A 269 17.72 5.93 -6.99
N PHE A 270 18.29 4.78 -6.66
CA PHE A 270 17.90 3.48 -7.20
C PHE A 270 18.13 2.40 -6.16
N MET A 271 17.45 1.28 -6.37
CA MET A 271 17.55 0.11 -5.50
C MET A 271 17.81 -1.13 -6.34
N GLU A 272 18.63 -2.04 -5.84
CA GLU A 272 18.99 -3.27 -6.53
C GLU A 272 18.59 -4.47 -5.65
N ILE A 273 18.04 -5.52 -6.28
CA ILE A 273 17.82 -6.81 -5.63
C ILE A 273 18.79 -7.81 -6.26
N TYR A 274 19.47 -8.60 -5.43
CA TYR A 274 20.41 -9.62 -5.84
C TYR A 274 19.94 -10.98 -5.34
N ASN A 275 20.19 -12.02 -6.14
CA ASN A 275 20.03 -13.40 -5.68
C ASN A 275 21.09 -13.73 -4.63
N ASN A 276 20.77 -14.62 -3.70
CA ASN A 276 21.73 -15.13 -2.73
C ASN A 276 22.55 -16.30 -3.30
N ASP A 277 23.86 -16.28 -3.08
CA ASP A 277 24.79 -17.39 -3.30
C ASP A 277 25.68 -17.53 -2.08
N CYS A 278 25.43 -18.58 -1.28
CA CYS A 278 26.17 -18.88 -0.05
C CYS A 278 26.39 -17.67 0.88
N ASP A 279 25.31 -16.96 1.23
CA ASP A 279 25.30 -15.76 2.09
C ASP A 279 26.09 -14.57 1.52
N SER A 280 26.10 -14.46 0.20
CA SER A 280 26.65 -13.33 -0.54
C SER A 280 25.76 -12.96 -1.73
N PRO A 281 25.65 -11.69 -2.11
CA PRO A 281 24.90 -11.27 -3.29
C PRO A 281 25.59 -11.68 -4.62
N VAL A 282 24.86 -12.38 -5.49
CA VAL A 282 25.30 -12.74 -6.84
C VAL A 282 25.30 -11.51 -7.75
N LYS A 283 26.39 -11.26 -8.47
CA LYS A 283 26.46 -10.20 -9.49
C LYS A 283 26.10 -10.76 -10.88
N PRO A 284 25.43 -9.97 -11.75
CA PRO A 284 24.84 -8.66 -11.48
C PRO A 284 23.56 -8.75 -10.65
N ALA A 285 23.04 -7.60 -10.19
CA ALA A 285 21.71 -7.53 -9.60
C ALA A 285 20.66 -8.13 -10.55
N SER A 286 19.72 -8.90 -10.01
CA SER A 286 18.64 -9.50 -10.79
C SER A 286 17.56 -8.47 -11.13
N ILE A 287 17.37 -7.47 -10.27
CA ILE A 287 16.37 -6.41 -10.44
C ILE A 287 16.98 -5.06 -10.08
N THR A 288 16.63 -4.01 -10.83
CA THR A 288 16.98 -2.62 -10.52
C THR A 288 15.73 -1.76 -10.58
N LEU A 289 15.45 -1.06 -9.49
CA LEU A 289 14.32 -0.17 -9.30
C LEU A 289 14.80 1.27 -9.36
N THR A 290 14.06 2.11 -10.07
CA THR A 290 14.34 3.55 -10.22
C THR A 290 13.05 4.33 -10.03
N GLY A 291 13.13 5.67 -9.95
CA GLY A 291 11.93 6.50 -9.80
C GLY A 291 11.32 6.42 -8.40
N ALA A 292 12.17 6.51 -7.37
CA ALA A 292 11.69 6.55 -5.99
C ALA A 292 10.82 7.79 -5.74
N ASP A 293 9.72 7.62 -5.00
CA ASP A 293 9.12 8.72 -4.25
C ASP A 293 10.02 9.02 -3.04
N VAL A 294 10.34 10.30 -2.85
CA VAL A 294 11.34 10.75 -1.87
C VAL A 294 10.72 11.75 -0.92
N MET A 295 10.68 11.39 0.35
CA MET A 295 10.16 12.24 1.41
C MET A 295 11.29 12.69 2.35
N PRO A 296 11.58 14.00 2.47
CA PRO A 296 12.51 14.51 3.48
C PRO A 296 11.96 14.26 4.87
N LEU A 297 12.83 13.83 5.79
CA LEU A 297 12.46 13.66 7.20
C LEU A 297 12.87 14.88 8.02
N TYR A 298 12.06 15.18 9.02
CA TYR A 298 12.23 16.34 9.88
C TYR A 298 12.30 15.91 11.34
N SER A 299 13.21 16.52 12.11
CA SER A 299 13.22 16.39 13.57
C SER A 299 12.10 17.21 14.20
N VAL A 300 11.72 18.31 13.55
CA VAL A 300 10.53 19.12 13.84
C VAL A 300 9.76 19.30 12.54
N PRO A 301 8.56 18.71 12.38
CA PRO A 301 7.80 18.81 11.14
C PRO A 301 7.45 20.26 10.82
N PRO A 302 7.36 20.63 9.53
CA PRO A 302 6.91 21.96 9.14
C PRO A 302 5.49 22.22 9.65
N SER A 303 5.22 23.47 10.04
CA SER A 303 3.89 23.95 10.42
C SER A 303 3.59 25.28 9.73
N GLU A 304 2.36 25.78 9.86
CA GLU A 304 1.94 26.99 9.16
C GLU A 304 2.85 28.18 9.49
N GLY A 305 3.58 28.67 8.48
CA GLY A 305 4.54 29.78 8.61
C GLY A 305 5.88 29.43 9.26
N ILE A 306 6.13 28.16 9.63
CA ILE A 306 7.39 27.73 10.25
C ILE A 306 8.01 26.61 9.42
N PRO A 307 9.20 26.81 8.82
CA PRO A 307 9.89 25.75 8.11
C PRO A 307 10.28 24.63 9.08
N GLY A 308 10.10 23.38 8.64
CA GLY A 308 10.53 22.22 9.42
C GLY A 308 12.05 22.19 9.57
N ILE A 309 12.54 21.57 10.65
CA ILE A 309 13.98 21.35 10.85
C ILE A 309 14.34 19.99 10.26
N PRO A 310 15.15 19.91 9.19
CA PRO A 310 15.51 18.64 8.59
C PRO A 310 16.21 17.74 9.60
N LEU A 311 15.85 16.47 9.60
CA LEU A 311 16.62 15.45 10.31
C LEU A 311 17.93 15.25 9.54
N THR A 312 19.05 15.30 10.25
CA THR A 312 20.38 15.15 9.64
C THR A 312 21.19 14.06 10.31
N PHE A 313 22.02 13.37 9.53
CA PHE A 313 23.05 12.44 9.98
C PHE A 313 24.39 12.86 9.36
N ASP A 314 25.42 13.09 10.17
CA ASP A 314 26.73 13.59 9.70
C ASP A 314 26.65 14.85 8.81
N GLY A 315 25.67 15.72 9.09
CA GLY A 315 25.40 16.93 8.29
C GLY A 315 24.67 16.68 6.97
N LEU A 316 24.25 15.44 6.68
CA LEU A 316 23.48 15.08 5.50
C LEU A 316 21.98 14.99 5.86
N PRO A 317 21.07 15.57 5.06
CA PRO A 317 19.64 15.41 5.27
C PRO A 317 19.21 13.95 5.09
N VAL A 318 18.29 13.49 5.94
CA VAL A 318 17.72 12.14 5.91
C VAL A 318 16.44 12.12 5.11
N TYR A 319 16.31 11.14 4.22
CA TYR A 319 15.11 10.92 3.42
C TYR A 319 14.58 9.51 3.59
N LYS A 320 13.25 9.35 3.47
CA LYS A 320 12.60 8.08 3.17
C LYS A 320 12.47 7.96 1.66
N PHE A 321 13.03 6.88 1.10
CA PHE A 321 12.87 6.50 -0.29
C PHE A 321 11.81 5.42 -0.38
N SER A 322 10.96 5.49 -1.39
CA SER A 322 9.84 4.58 -1.60
C SER A 322 9.74 4.17 -3.06
N PHE A 323 9.87 2.88 -3.32
CA PHE A 323 9.83 2.32 -4.66
C PHE A 323 8.56 1.48 -4.80
N THR A 324 7.64 1.90 -5.67
CA THR A 324 6.53 1.04 -6.12
C THR A 324 7.08 0.03 -7.12
N CYS A 325 6.72 -1.25 -6.98
CA CYS A 325 7.41 -2.35 -7.65
C CYS A 325 6.50 -3.20 -8.56
N PRO A 326 5.79 -2.60 -9.53
CA PRO A 326 4.84 -3.34 -10.36
C PRO A 326 5.53 -4.49 -11.11
N GLY A 327 5.01 -5.71 -10.97
CA GLY A 327 5.52 -6.89 -11.68
C GLY A 327 6.84 -7.46 -11.17
N VAL A 328 7.36 -6.96 -10.04
CA VAL A 328 8.53 -7.56 -9.38
C VAL A 328 8.10 -8.81 -8.65
N VAL A 329 8.49 -9.99 -9.15
CA VAL A 329 8.16 -11.29 -8.56
C VAL A 329 9.42 -11.94 -8.00
N LEU A 330 9.36 -12.33 -6.72
CA LEU A 330 10.44 -13.04 -6.02
C LEU A 330 10.04 -14.49 -5.78
N GLN A 331 10.98 -15.41 -5.95
CA GLN A 331 10.73 -16.82 -5.80
C GLN A 331 10.52 -17.21 -4.33
N GLY A 332 9.52 -18.04 -4.09
CA GLY A 332 9.22 -18.60 -2.78
C GLY A 332 10.40 -19.39 -2.20
N GLY A 333 10.69 -19.21 -0.91
CA GLY A 333 11.73 -19.97 -0.19
C GLY A 333 13.17 -19.55 -0.47
N GLN A 334 13.38 -18.44 -1.18
CA GLN A 334 14.72 -17.93 -1.51
C GLN A 334 15.14 -16.79 -0.57
N ASN A 335 16.45 -16.67 -0.36
CA ASN A 335 17.07 -15.50 0.26
C ASN A 335 17.48 -14.51 -0.84
N TYR A 336 17.31 -13.23 -0.55
CA TYR A 336 17.68 -12.13 -1.43
C TYR A 336 18.48 -11.09 -0.68
N TRP A 337 19.23 -10.29 -1.43
CA TRP A 337 19.91 -9.11 -0.91
C TRP A 337 19.35 -7.86 -1.56
N LEU A 338 19.22 -6.80 -0.77
CA LEU A 338 18.75 -5.49 -1.18
C LEU A 338 19.90 -4.50 -1.06
N ALA A 339 20.13 -3.66 -2.08
CA ALA A 339 21.01 -2.50 -2.00
C ALA A 339 20.24 -1.22 -2.26
N MET A 340 20.50 -0.18 -1.46
CA MET A 340 20.07 1.18 -1.75
C MET A 340 21.26 2.05 -2.14
N ALA A 341 21.12 2.86 -3.19
CA ALA A 341 22.17 3.74 -3.64
C ALA A 341 21.62 5.00 -4.34
N THR A 342 22.50 5.99 -4.50
CA THR A 342 22.26 7.18 -5.36
C THR A 342 23.41 7.33 -6.33
N ILE A 343 23.11 7.82 -7.52
CA ILE A 343 24.16 8.18 -8.47
C ILE A 343 24.58 9.64 -8.24
N GLY A 344 25.82 9.84 -7.78
CA GLY A 344 26.44 11.16 -7.72
C GLY A 344 26.89 11.67 -9.09
N VAL A 345 27.13 12.97 -9.19
CA VAL A 345 27.74 13.62 -10.37
C VAL A 345 29.27 13.52 -10.38
N GLY A 346 29.86 12.91 -9.34
CA GLY A 346 31.29 12.61 -9.27
C GLY A 346 32.11 13.65 -8.52
N THR A 347 31.47 14.43 -7.64
CA THR A 347 32.23 15.32 -6.74
C THR A 347 32.63 14.57 -5.47
N PRO A 348 33.80 14.90 -4.87
CA PRO A 348 34.23 14.26 -3.63
C PRO A 348 33.36 14.63 -2.41
N PHE A 349 32.45 15.60 -2.57
CA PHE A 349 31.56 16.08 -1.51
C PHE A 349 30.21 15.39 -1.50
N GLU A 350 29.87 14.65 -2.57
CA GLU A 350 28.65 13.84 -2.60
C GLU A 350 28.81 12.64 -1.67
N ARG A 351 27.81 12.42 -0.82
CA ARG A 351 27.74 11.37 0.19
C ARG A 351 26.31 10.86 0.26
N ALA A 352 26.16 9.55 0.40
CA ALA A 352 24.87 8.87 0.49
C ALA A 352 24.93 7.66 1.42
N THR A 353 24.53 7.83 2.69
CA THR A 353 24.62 6.80 3.72
C THR A 353 23.29 6.09 3.96
N TRP A 354 23.20 4.83 3.59
CA TRP A 354 22.09 3.96 4.02
C TRP A 354 22.16 3.79 5.54
N LEU A 355 21.11 4.21 6.22
CA LEU A 355 21.06 4.23 7.68
C LEU A 355 20.84 2.82 8.23
N PHE A 356 21.42 2.57 9.40
CA PHE A 356 21.18 1.31 10.09
C PHE A 356 19.79 1.27 10.69
N LYS A 357 19.28 0.06 10.80
CA LYS A 357 18.14 -0.31 11.61
C LYS A 357 18.36 0.10 13.07
N ARG A 358 17.29 0.56 13.72
CA ARG A 358 17.26 0.80 15.16
C ARG A 358 17.39 -0.52 15.91
N LYS A 359 18.32 -0.57 16.87
CA LYS A 359 18.50 -1.73 17.75
C LYS A 359 17.20 -1.99 18.53
N SER A 360 16.78 -3.26 18.57
CA SER A 360 15.68 -3.72 19.41
C SER A 360 15.95 -5.16 19.85
N GLU A 361 15.54 -5.49 21.06
CA GLU A 361 15.85 -6.76 21.75
C GLU A 361 15.16 -7.97 21.11
N CYS A 362 14.08 -7.75 20.34
CA CYS A 362 13.22 -8.81 19.83
C CYS A 362 13.44 -9.13 18.34
N HIS A 363 14.51 -8.64 17.70
CA HIS A 363 14.73 -8.88 16.28
C HIS A 363 15.60 -10.10 15.98
N ILE A 364 15.14 -10.88 15.00
CA ILE A 364 15.92 -11.95 14.37
C ILE A 364 16.58 -11.35 13.13
N ASN A 365 17.91 -11.27 13.16
CA ASN A 365 18.71 -10.95 11.98
C ASN A 365 19.01 -12.26 11.25
N ILE A 366 18.87 -12.29 9.92
CA ILE A 366 19.21 -13.49 9.14
C ILE A 366 20.73 -13.54 9.02
N THR A 367 21.31 -12.50 8.41
CA THR A 367 22.73 -12.17 8.52
C THR A 367 22.85 -10.65 8.67
N GLN A 368 24.00 -10.17 9.11
CA GLN A 368 24.27 -8.74 9.16
C GLN A 368 24.44 -8.15 7.75
N GLY A 369 24.26 -6.84 7.64
CA GLY A 369 24.54 -6.10 6.42
C GLY A 369 25.99 -6.28 5.96
N GLN A 370 26.20 -6.12 4.65
CA GLN A 370 27.52 -6.19 4.04
C GLN A 370 27.82 -4.93 3.25
N TYR A 371 29.11 -4.64 3.07
CA TYR A 371 29.62 -3.49 2.36
C TYR A 371 30.74 -3.87 1.40
N LYS A 372 30.74 -3.23 0.24
CA LYS A 372 31.75 -3.38 -0.80
C LYS A 372 32.17 -2.00 -1.30
N ASN A 373 33.46 -1.84 -1.55
CA ASN A 373 34.06 -0.70 -2.24
C ASN A 373 35.30 -1.15 -3.03
N ILE A 374 35.24 -1.04 -4.35
CA ILE A 374 36.31 -1.52 -5.23
C ILE A 374 37.63 -0.74 -5.12
N PHE A 375 37.62 0.45 -4.50
CA PHE A 375 38.79 1.30 -4.31
C PHE A 375 39.43 1.17 -2.92
N LEU A 376 38.70 0.60 -1.96
CA LEU A 376 39.20 0.46 -0.59
C LEU A 376 39.79 -0.95 -0.41
N ALA A 377 41.10 -1.03 -0.19
CA ALA A 377 41.78 -2.30 0.01
C ALA A 377 41.18 -3.05 1.21
N GLY A 378 40.84 -4.33 1.02
CA GLY A 378 40.18 -5.16 2.02
C GLY A 378 38.64 -5.16 1.92
N PHE A 379 38.05 -4.33 1.07
CA PHE A 379 36.60 -4.25 0.87
C PHE A 379 36.20 -4.39 -0.61
N GLN A 380 37.06 -4.96 -1.45
CA GLN A 380 36.76 -5.13 -2.88
C GLN A 380 35.58 -6.08 -3.13
N ASP A 381 35.30 -6.95 -2.18
CA ASP A 381 34.11 -7.80 -2.13
C ASP A 381 33.22 -7.45 -0.93
N PHE A 382 32.01 -8.01 -0.93
CA PHE A 382 31.06 -7.77 0.14
C PHE A 382 31.60 -8.32 1.47
N THR A 383 31.79 -7.38 2.40
CA THR A 383 32.40 -7.59 3.70
C THR A 383 31.37 -7.23 4.77
N GLN A 384 31.21 -8.08 5.77
CA GLN A 384 30.29 -7.85 6.88
C GLN A 384 30.56 -6.53 7.61
N VAL A 385 29.51 -5.81 7.99
CA VAL A 385 29.64 -4.48 8.62
C VAL A 385 30.29 -4.52 10.01
N GLU A 386 30.32 -5.65 10.70
CA GLU A 386 31.05 -5.80 11.97
C GLU A 386 32.56 -5.67 11.83
N HIS A 387 33.10 -5.74 10.60
CA HIS A 387 34.53 -5.59 10.38
C HIS A 387 35.04 -4.29 11.06
N PRO A 388 36.16 -4.30 11.80
CA PRO A 388 36.62 -3.15 12.58
C PRO A 388 36.90 -1.88 11.77
N GLY A 389 37.12 -2.01 10.47
CA GLY A 389 37.24 -0.89 9.53
C GLY A 389 35.91 -0.29 9.05
N LEU A 390 34.77 -0.84 9.48
CA LEU A 390 33.41 -0.42 9.11
C LEU A 390 32.64 0.03 10.37
N ALA A 391 31.62 -0.73 10.82
CA ALA A 391 30.84 -0.41 12.02
C ALA A 391 31.50 -0.92 13.32
N GLY A 392 32.29 -1.99 13.24
CA GLY A 392 32.90 -2.63 14.41
C GLY A 392 31.91 -3.44 15.27
N GLU A 393 30.64 -3.54 14.86
CA GLU A 393 29.62 -4.39 15.47
C GLU A 393 28.62 -4.87 14.39
N PRO A 394 27.96 -6.03 14.57
CA PRO A 394 26.92 -6.49 13.65
C PRO A 394 25.74 -5.53 13.58
N ARG A 395 25.35 -5.12 12.37
CA ARG A 395 24.24 -4.20 12.12
C ARG A 395 23.51 -4.57 10.84
N ASP A 396 22.23 -4.23 10.81
CA ASP A 396 21.36 -4.35 9.64
C ASP A 396 20.99 -2.93 9.16
N PHE A 397 20.66 -2.79 7.89
CA PHE A 397 20.20 -1.54 7.29
C PHE A 397 18.68 -1.40 7.41
N ALA A 398 18.21 -0.16 7.57
CA ALA A 398 16.79 0.12 7.74
C ALA A 398 16.07 0.05 6.39
N PHE A 399 15.11 -0.87 6.26
CA PHE A 399 14.20 -0.96 5.13
C PHE A 399 12.90 -1.68 5.51
N ARG A 400 11.87 -1.49 4.69
CA ARG A 400 10.62 -2.25 4.75
C ARG A 400 10.27 -2.77 3.37
N LEU A 401 9.78 -4.01 3.31
CA LEU A 401 9.40 -4.68 2.09
C LEU A 401 7.96 -5.14 2.22
N TYR A 402 7.12 -4.73 1.27
CA TYR A 402 5.70 -5.04 1.22
C TYR A 402 5.44 -5.95 0.03
N ALA A 403 4.73 -7.06 0.25
CA ALA A 403 4.37 -8.02 -0.79
C ALA A 403 2.85 -8.08 -0.97
N ALA A 404 2.38 -8.44 -2.17
CA ALA A 404 0.97 -8.63 -2.44
C ALA A 404 0.44 -9.87 -1.69
N GLU A 405 -0.82 -9.81 -1.26
CA GLU A 405 -1.49 -10.99 -0.75
C GLU A 405 -1.72 -12.02 -1.88
N PRO A 406 -1.42 -13.31 -1.63
CA PRO A 406 -1.73 -14.38 -2.57
C PRO A 406 -3.22 -14.36 -2.94
N GLU A 407 -3.54 -14.72 -4.18
CA GLU A 407 -4.94 -14.78 -4.60
C GLU A 407 -5.67 -15.92 -3.88
N ALA A 408 -6.72 -15.56 -3.12
CA ALA A 408 -7.60 -16.51 -2.45
C ALA A 408 -8.36 -17.31 -3.51
N GLY A 409 -7.86 -18.49 -3.83
CA GLY A 409 -8.43 -19.34 -4.89
C GLY A 409 -7.39 -20.21 -5.56
N GLU A 410 -6.13 -19.82 -5.49
CA GLU A 410 -5.04 -20.67 -5.93
C GLU A 410 -4.55 -21.47 -4.71
N THR A 411 -5.39 -22.34 -4.16
CA THR A 411 -4.90 -23.38 -3.25
C THR A 411 -4.00 -24.29 -4.08
N THR A 412 -2.68 -24.17 -3.90
CA THR A 412 -1.77 -25.19 -4.40
C THR A 412 -2.30 -26.51 -3.85
N PRO A 413 -2.59 -27.53 -4.70
CA PRO A 413 -2.94 -28.84 -4.18
C PRO A 413 -1.87 -29.22 -3.15
N PRO A 414 -2.25 -29.77 -1.99
CA PRO A 414 -1.27 -30.21 -1.01
C PRO A 414 -0.21 -31.04 -1.75
N PRO A 415 1.08 -30.83 -1.48
CA PRO A 415 2.15 -31.55 -2.17
C PRO A 415 1.76 -33.02 -2.13
N ALA A 416 1.63 -33.64 -3.32
CA ALA A 416 1.20 -35.02 -3.45
C ALA A 416 2.06 -35.81 -2.47
N SER A 417 1.43 -36.37 -1.44
CA SER A 417 2.13 -37.08 -0.38
C SER A 417 3.10 -38.03 -1.06
N GLU A 418 4.40 -37.85 -0.81
CA GLU A 418 5.42 -38.75 -1.35
C GLU A 418 4.93 -40.17 -1.10
N PRO A 419 4.95 -41.07 -2.11
CA PRO A 419 4.51 -42.43 -1.91
C PRO A 419 5.33 -42.98 -0.75
N THR A 420 4.67 -43.23 0.37
CA THR A 420 5.26 -43.91 1.52
C THR A 420 5.83 -45.21 0.96
N VAL A 421 7.16 -45.25 0.83
CA VAL A 421 7.88 -46.49 0.58
C VAL A 421 7.51 -47.38 1.74
N GLY A 422 6.70 -48.40 1.46
CA GLY A 422 6.25 -49.36 2.44
C GLY A 422 7.47 -50.12 2.96
N ASP A 423 8.02 -49.64 4.08
CA ASP A 423 8.94 -50.43 4.89
C ASP A 423 8.12 -51.54 5.54
N GLY A 424 8.18 -52.72 4.92
CA GLY A 424 7.82 -53.96 5.58
C GLY A 424 8.80 -54.23 6.72
N GLY A 425 8.36 -54.03 7.96
CA GLY A 425 9.23 -54.26 9.12
C GLY A 425 8.51 -54.24 10.46
N GLY A 426 7.93 -55.38 10.84
CA GLY A 426 7.90 -55.92 12.21
C GLY A 426 7.52 -55.00 13.38
N ALA A 427 6.29 -55.16 13.87
CA ALA A 427 5.82 -54.68 15.16
C ALA A 427 6.74 -55.10 16.32
N LYS A 428 7.09 -54.13 17.17
CA LYS A 428 7.34 -54.35 18.60
C LYS A 428 6.66 -53.24 19.40
N ASP A 429 5.68 -53.64 20.19
CA ASP A 429 5.01 -52.80 21.17
C ASP A 429 6.03 -52.27 22.18
N ILE A 430 6.10 -50.94 22.30
CA ILE A 430 6.77 -50.26 23.40
C ILE A 430 5.68 -49.52 24.17
N GLU A 431 5.33 -50.05 25.33
CA GLU A 431 4.53 -49.34 26.33
C GLU A 431 5.29 -48.12 26.82
N VAL A 432 4.69 -46.94 26.68
CA VAL A 432 5.18 -45.69 27.28
C VAL A 432 4.41 -45.48 28.60
N PRO A 433 5.09 -45.35 29.75
CA PRO A 433 4.42 -45.04 31.00
C PRO A 433 4.01 -43.57 31.04
N THR A 434 2.75 -43.34 31.41
CA THR A 434 2.17 -42.02 31.67
C THR A 434 2.70 -41.51 33.02
N ALA A 435 3.57 -40.51 33.00
CA ALA A 435 3.95 -39.78 34.21
C ALA A 435 3.11 -38.51 34.34
N ALA A 436 2.38 -38.40 35.45
CA ALA A 436 1.64 -37.22 35.85
C ALA A 436 2.62 -36.10 36.23
N PHE A 437 2.42 -34.91 35.67
CA PHE A 437 3.05 -33.67 36.11
C PHE A 437 2.05 -32.94 37.02
N GLU A 438 2.31 -32.97 38.33
CA GLU A 438 1.68 -32.06 39.30
C GLU A 438 2.43 -30.73 39.28
N SER A 439 1.68 -29.64 39.22
CA SER A 439 2.14 -28.25 39.30
C SER A 439 2.10 -27.78 40.76
N GLU A 440 3.25 -27.41 41.32
CA GLU A 440 3.31 -26.51 42.48
C GLU A 440 3.95 -25.18 42.04
N ILE A 441 3.20 -24.11 42.25
CA ILE A 441 3.62 -22.71 42.15
C ILE A 441 3.73 -22.22 43.59
N GLU A 442 4.89 -21.68 43.96
CA GLU A 442 5.05 -20.64 44.99
C GLU A 442 5.22 -19.28 44.32
#